data_AF-A0A7S0WH40-F1
#
_entry.id   AF-A0A7S0WH40-F1
#
_cell.length_a   1.000
_cell.length_b   1.000
_cell.length_c   1.000
_cell.angle_alpha   90.00
_cell.angle_beta   90.00
_cell.angle_gamma   90.00
#
_symmetry.space_group_name_H-M   'P 1'
#
loop_
_entity.id
_entity.type
_entity.pdbx_description
1 polymer ?
#
loop_
_entity_poly.entity_id
_entity_poly.type
_entity_poly.pdbx_seq_one_letter_code
_entity_poly.pdbx_strand_id
1 'polypeptide(L)'
;VHRLDKATEGVQLIAKTRHARRALMLQFQERQVAKRYVAVVEGRVRQLEGEIDIDIGDKPSSTRYRVLGTTPSASSRTDSCLTTLELFPKQGRTHQLRIHCKEHFGMPIIGDRRYGGLDLGCGVLL
;
A
#
# COMPACT_ATOMS: atom_id res chain seq x y z
N VAL A 1 -18.61 2.60 -2.94
CA VAL A 1 -18.14 2.99 -1.59
C VAL A 1 -17.10 1.98 -1.19
N HIS A 2 -15.89 2.41 -0.87
CA HIS A 2 -14.68 1.58 -0.89
C HIS A 2 -14.42 0.89 0.46
N ARG A 3 -13.36 0.09 0.53
CA ARG A 3 -12.92 -0.60 1.74
C ARG A 3 -11.45 -0.28 2.03
N LEU A 4 -11.15 -0.22 3.32
CA LEU A 4 -9.79 -0.21 3.86
C LEU A 4 -9.53 -1.60 4.45
N ASP A 5 -8.29 -2.11 4.36
CA ASP A 5 -7.97 -3.38 5.01
C ASP A 5 -7.95 -3.20 6.54
N LYS A 6 -8.25 -4.27 7.30
CA LYS A 6 -8.46 -4.21 8.75
C LYS A 6 -7.30 -3.57 9.53
N ALA A 7 -6.08 -3.77 9.05
CA ALA A 7 -4.86 -3.27 9.68
C ALA A 7 -4.34 -2.00 9.01
N THR A 8 -5.05 -1.42 8.05
CA THR A 8 -4.67 -0.17 7.36
C THR A 8 -5.37 1.00 8.02
N GLU A 9 -4.63 2.07 8.32
CA GLU A 9 -5.17 3.32 8.82
C GLU A 9 -5.50 4.29 7.66
N GLY A 10 -6.21 5.37 7.99
CA GLY A 10 -6.46 6.48 7.07
C GLY A 10 -7.90 6.64 6.59
N VAL A 11 -8.05 7.18 5.38
CA VAL A 11 -9.30 7.80 4.93
C VAL A 11 -10.31 6.78 4.42
N GLN A 12 -11.48 6.73 5.08
CA GLN A 12 -12.64 5.97 4.62
C GLN A 12 -13.78 6.91 4.21
N LEU A 13 -14.35 6.69 3.03
CA LEU A 13 -15.50 7.45 2.53
C LEU A 13 -16.77 6.65 2.80
N ILE A 14 -17.73 7.28 3.48
CA ILE A 14 -19.02 6.68 3.82
C ILE A 14 -20.14 7.51 3.19
N ALA A 15 -20.94 6.87 2.33
CA ALA A 15 -22.10 7.51 1.72
C ALA A 15 -23.28 7.52 2.69
N LYS A 16 -23.75 8.71 3.10
CA LYS A 16 -24.90 8.86 4.02
C LYS A 16 -26.26 8.79 3.32
N THR A 17 -26.29 8.85 1.99
CA THR A 17 -27.54 8.80 1.21
C THR A 17 -27.42 7.83 0.03
N ARG A 18 -28.55 7.33 -0.47
CA ARG A 18 -28.59 6.47 -1.67
C ARG A 18 -28.03 7.18 -2.91
N HIS A 19 -28.32 8.47 -3.05
CA HIS A 19 -27.82 9.29 -4.14
C HIS A 19 -26.29 9.40 -4.10
N ALA A 20 -25.73 9.79 -2.94
CA ALA A 20 -24.28 9.87 -2.76
C ALA A 20 -23.60 8.51 -2.96
N ARG A 21 -24.24 7.41 -2.52
CA ARG A 21 -23.73 6.05 -2.74
C ARG A 21 -23.57 5.74 -4.22
N ARG A 22 -24.60 6.04 -5.02
CA ARG A 22 -24.59 5.82 -6.48
C ARG A 22 -23.52 6.67 -7.16
N ALA A 23 -23.47 7.97 -6.85
CA ALA A 23 -22.46 8.88 -7.40
C ALA A 23 -21.03 8.41 -7.09
N LEU A 24 -20.75 8.08 -5.83
CA LEU A 24 -19.44 7.57 -5.43
C LEU A 24 -19.10 6.25 -6.13
N MET A 25 -20.05 5.32 -6.25
CA MET A 25 -19.81 4.06 -6.97
C MET A 25 -19.38 4.30 -8.42
N LEU A 26 -20.04 5.23 -9.12
CA LEU A 26 -19.67 5.59 -10.49
C LEU A 26 -18.25 6.18 -10.55
N GLN A 27 -17.91 7.13 -9.67
CA GLN A 27 -16.56 7.71 -9.64
C GLN A 27 -15.47 6.66 -9.38
N PHE A 28 -15.73 5.66 -8.53
CA PHE A 28 -14.82 4.54 -8.30
C PHE A 28 -14.72 3.62 -9.52
N GLN A 29 -15.83 3.34 -10.21
CA GLN A 29 -15.86 2.52 -11.42
C GLN A 29 -15.14 3.19 -12.59
N GLU A 30 -15.36 4.49 -12.76
CA GLU A 30 -14.75 5.35 -13.80
C GLU A 30 -13.32 5.78 -13.45
N ARG A 31 -12.77 5.33 -12.31
CA ARG A 31 -11.41 5.64 -11.84
C ARG A 31 -11.12 7.15 -11.69
N GLN A 32 -12.14 7.94 -11.39
CA GLN A 32 -12.00 9.37 -11.09
C GLN A 32 -11.46 9.64 -9.68
N VAL A 33 -11.45 8.62 -8.81
CA VAL A 33 -10.92 8.72 -7.45
C VAL A 33 -9.42 8.41 -7.44
N ALA A 34 -8.61 9.42 -7.15
CA ALA A 34 -7.20 9.25 -6.84
C ALA A 34 -7.00 8.80 -5.39
N LYS A 35 -6.07 7.87 -5.17
CA LYS A 35 -5.72 7.35 -3.84
C LYS A 35 -4.22 7.44 -3.65
N ARG A 36 -3.80 7.77 -2.42
CA ARG A 36 -2.40 7.85 -2.00
C ARG A 36 -2.28 7.22 -0.62
N TYR A 37 -1.27 6.38 -0.44
CA TYR A 37 -0.96 5.70 0.81
C TYR A 37 0.53 5.89 1.11
N VAL A 38 0.90 5.80 2.39
CA VAL A 38 2.29 5.78 2.81
C VAL A 38 2.58 4.44 3.46
N ALA A 39 3.66 3.78 3.05
CA ALA A 39 4.07 2.50 3.60
C ALA A 39 5.53 2.54 4.05
N VAL A 40 5.91 1.70 5.00
CA VAL A 40 7.32 1.46 5.33
C VAL A 40 7.62 -0.01 5.04
N VAL A 41 8.71 -0.27 4.34
CA VAL A 41 9.22 -1.62 4.03
C VAL A 41 10.61 -1.81 4.65
N GLU A 42 10.95 -3.04 5.00
CA GLU A 42 12.31 -3.37 5.47
C GLU A 42 13.25 -3.58 4.28
N GLY A 43 14.35 -2.85 4.26
CA GLY A 43 15.36 -2.87 3.20
C GLY A 43 15.45 -1.55 2.45
N ARG A 44 16.38 -1.49 1.49
CA ARG A 44 16.60 -0.29 0.65
C ARG A 44 15.96 -0.46 -0.72
N VAL A 45 15.01 0.40 -1.04
CA VAL A 45 14.53 0.55 -2.42
C VAL A 45 15.49 1.47 -3.18
N ARG A 46 16.17 0.93 -4.19
CA ARG A 46 17.22 1.67 -4.94
C ARG A 46 16.64 2.66 -5.94
N GLN A 47 15.53 2.30 -6.58
CA GLN A 47 14.87 3.14 -7.55
C GLN A 47 13.91 4.09 -6.83
N LEU A 48 14.11 5.40 -6.99
CA LEU A 48 13.38 6.41 -6.19
C LEU A 48 11.92 6.59 -6.61
N GLU A 49 11.54 6.16 -7.81
CA GLU A 49 10.16 6.17 -8.29
C GLU A 49 9.95 5.13 -9.39
N GLY A 50 8.72 4.64 -9.55
CA GLY A 50 8.42 3.67 -10.58
C GLY A 50 6.95 3.24 -10.60
N GLU A 51 6.68 2.20 -11.38
CA GLU A 51 5.38 1.57 -11.49
C GLU A 51 5.51 0.06 -11.27
N ILE A 52 4.63 -0.50 -10.43
CA ILE A 52 4.54 -1.93 -10.14
C ILE A 52 3.34 -2.47 -10.89
N ASP A 53 3.60 -3.18 -11.99
CA ASP A 53 2.59 -3.80 -12.84
C ASP A 53 2.60 -5.33 -12.61
N ILE A 54 1.95 -5.72 -11.52
CA ILE A 54 1.81 -7.12 -11.11
C ILE A 54 0.32 -7.41 -10.91
N ASP A 55 -0.19 -8.40 -11.63
CA ASP A 55 -1.58 -8.86 -11.52
C ASP A 55 -1.84 -9.56 -10.18
N ILE A 56 -3.08 -9.43 -9.68
CA ILE A 56 -3.51 -10.09 -8.43
C ILE A 56 -4.57 -11.13 -8.77
N GLY A 57 -4.14 -12.39 -8.80
CA GLY A 57 -4.87 -13.43 -9.52
C GLY A 57 -4.88 -13.10 -11.01
N ASP A 58 -6.01 -13.30 -11.69
CA ASP A 58 -6.16 -12.98 -13.12
C ASP A 58 -6.66 -11.55 -13.37
N LYS A 59 -6.35 -10.62 -12.46
CA LYS A 59 -6.88 -9.25 -12.50
C LYS A 59 -5.74 -8.25 -12.59
N PRO A 60 -5.77 -7.36 -13.60
CA PRO A 60 -4.73 -6.36 -13.75
C PRO A 60 -4.71 -5.40 -12.56
N SER A 61 -3.49 -5.15 -12.08
CA SER A 61 -3.20 -4.21 -11.00
C SER A 61 -1.87 -3.50 -11.20
N SER A 62 -1.92 -2.18 -11.01
CA SER A 62 -0.80 -1.28 -11.16
C SER A 62 -0.76 -0.29 -10.00
N THR A 63 0.44 -0.04 -9.49
CA THR A 63 0.70 0.92 -8.41
C THR A 63 1.93 1.75 -8.77
N ARG A 64 1.75 3.07 -8.91
CA ARG A 64 2.90 3.97 -8.97
C ARG A 64 3.45 4.18 -7.56
N TYR A 65 4.76 4.34 -7.44
CA TYR A 65 5.40 4.59 -6.15
C TYR A 65 6.47 5.67 -6.23
N ARG A 66 6.77 6.25 -5.07
CA ARG A 66 7.89 7.16 -4.84
C ARG A 66 8.52 6.86 -3.48
N VAL A 67 9.84 6.83 -3.41
CA VAL A 67 10.60 6.75 -2.16
C VAL A 67 10.62 8.12 -1.50
N LEU A 68 10.14 8.21 -0.26
CA LEU A 68 10.21 9.43 0.55
C LEU A 68 11.53 9.52 1.34
N GLY A 69 12.11 8.38 1.68
CA GLY A 69 13.35 8.35 2.44
C GLY A 69 13.75 6.93 2.82
N THR A 70 15.01 6.77 3.18
CA THR A 70 15.54 5.52 3.74
C THR A 70 16.30 5.86 5.02
N THR A 71 15.95 5.21 6.12
CA THR A 71 16.56 5.41 7.44
C THR A 71 17.22 4.12 7.91
N PRO A 72 18.31 4.18 8.70
CA PRO A 72 18.82 3.00 9.39
C PRO A 72 17.73 2.39 10.28
N SER A 73 17.65 1.06 10.31
CA SER A 73 16.75 0.35 11.21
C SER A 73 17.43 0.17 12.56
N ALA A 74 16.68 0.36 13.64
CA ALA A 74 17.16 0.07 15.00
C ALA A 74 17.15 -1.44 15.34
N SER A 75 16.86 -2.31 14.37
CA SER A 75 16.74 -3.75 14.60
C SER A 75 18.10 -4.41 14.87
N SER A 76 18.08 -5.56 15.55
CA SER A 76 19.28 -6.35 15.89
C SER A 76 20.04 -6.91 14.69
N ARG A 77 19.52 -6.76 13.47
CA ARG A 77 20.20 -7.14 12.23
C ARG A 77 21.14 -6.01 11.82
N THR A 78 22.43 -6.26 11.92
CA THR A 78 23.50 -5.37 11.44
C THR A 78 23.20 -4.96 9.99
N ASP A 79 23.27 -3.66 9.70
CA ASP A 79 23.03 -3.02 8.38
C ASP A 79 21.60 -3.10 7.82
N SER A 80 20.58 -3.35 8.66
CA SER A 80 19.19 -3.21 8.24
C SER A 80 18.79 -1.73 8.09
N CYS A 81 17.97 -1.42 7.09
CA CYS A 81 17.39 -0.09 6.89
C CYS A 81 15.90 -0.21 6.57
N LEU A 82 15.17 0.90 6.71
CA LEU A 82 13.75 1.01 6.40
C LEU A 82 13.58 2.02 5.29
N THR A 83 12.72 1.72 4.31
CA THR A 83 12.35 2.66 3.26
C THR A 83 10.88 3.06 3.38
N THR A 84 10.62 4.36 3.40
CA THR A 84 9.26 4.92 3.34
C THR A 84 8.86 5.17 1.89
N LEU A 85 7.68 4.70 1.51
CA LEU A 85 7.13 4.77 0.15
C LEU A 85 5.81 5.55 0.16
N GLU A 86 5.61 6.45 -0.80
CA GLU A 86 4.27 6.82 -1.26
C GLU A 86 3.81 5.85 -2.33
N LEU A 87 2.55 5.42 -2.25
CA LEU A 87 1.93 4.44 -3.14
C LEU A 87 0.62 4.98 -3.71
N PHE A 88 0.47 4.90 -5.02
CA PHE A 88 -0.66 5.40 -5.80
C PHE A 88 -1.31 4.27 -6.61
N PRO A 89 -2.20 3.46 -5.98
CA PRO A 89 -2.81 2.33 -6.66
C PRO A 89 -3.86 2.80 -7.68
N LYS A 90 -3.72 2.37 -8.94
CA LYS A 90 -4.69 2.66 -10.01
C LYS A 90 -5.99 1.89 -9.82
N GLN A 91 -5.91 0.65 -9.35
CA GLN A 91 -7.05 -0.21 -9.01
C GLN A 91 -7.22 -0.33 -7.49
N GLY A 92 -8.21 -1.09 -7.04
CA GLY A 92 -8.47 -1.34 -5.62
C GLY A 92 -8.60 -2.84 -5.35
N ARG A 93 -7.62 -3.64 -5.77
CA ARG A 93 -7.63 -5.09 -5.52
C ARG A 93 -7.35 -5.37 -4.03
N THR A 94 -7.92 -6.46 -3.52
CA THR A 94 -7.69 -6.88 -2.14
C THR A 94 -6.20 -7.04 -1.87
N HIS A 95 -5.71 -6.37 -0.83
CA HIS A 95 -4.31 -6.40 -0.41
C HIS A 95 -3.29 -5.91 -1.46
N GLN A 96 -3.71 -5.09 -2.44
CA GLN A 96 -2.89 -4.74 -3.59
C GLN A 96 -1.50 -4.22 -3.21
N LEU A 97 -1.43 -3.19 -2.36
CA LEU A 97 -0.17 -2.57 -1.97
C LEU A 97 0.75 -3.55 -1.23
N ARG A 98 0.17 -4.40 -0.39
CA ARG A 98 0.90 -5.40 0.41
C ARG A 98 1.56 -6.45 -0.48
N ILE A 99 0.80 -6.98 -1.43
CA ILE A 99 1.29 -7.92 -2.44
C ILE A 99 2.34 -7.24 -3.31
N HIS A 100 2.06 -6.04 -3.82
CA HIS A 100 2.99 -5.29 -4.68
C HIS A 100 4.33 -5.03 -4.00
N CYS A 101 4.34 -4.58 -2.74
CA CYS A 101 5.59 -4.35 -2.01
C CYS A 101 6.39 -5.65 -1.84
N LYS A 102 5.72 -6.74 -1.46
CA LYS A 102 6.37 -8.06 -1.31
C LYS A 102 6.93 -8.58 -2.62
N GLU A 103 6.13 -8.66 -3.67
CA GLU A 103 6.52 -9.30 -4.93
C GLU A 103 7.53 -8.47 -5.73
N HIS A 104 7.39 -7.14 -5.73
CA HIS A 104 8.25 -6.28 -6.54
C HIS A 104 9.59 -5.96 -5.86
N PHE A 105 9.58 -5.62 -4.57
CA PHE A 105 10.80 -5.27 -3.86
C PHE A 105 11.44 -6.45 -3.14
N GLY A 106 10.71 -7.56 -2.96
CA GLY A 106 11.09 -8.61 -2.02
C GLY A 106 10.92 -8.18 -0.55
N MET A 107 10.23 -7.05 -0.31
CA MET A 107 10.18 -6.36 0.99
C MET A 107 8.73 -6.14 1.39
N PRO A 108 8.14 -7.00 2.24
CA PRO A 108 6.80 -6.78 2.76
C PRO A 108 6.70 -5.49 3.57
N ILE A 109 5.50 -4.91 3.63
CA ILE A 109 5.23 -3.76 4.50
C ILE A 109 5.45 -4.17 5.96
N ILE A 110 6.12 -3.33 6.75
CA ILE A 110 6.30 -3.55 8.19
C ILE A 110 4.95 -3.80 8.86
N GLY A 111 4.92 -4.70 9.84
CA GLY A 111 3.71 -5.12 10.56
C GLY A 111 2.76 -6.01 9.74
N ASP A 112 3.07 -6.32 8.49
CA ASP A 112 2.27 -7.20 7.65
C ASP A 112 2.43 -8.68 8.02
N ARG A 113 1.69 -9.12 9.05
CA ARG A 113 1.68 -10.52 9.50
C ARG A 113 1.28 -11.54 8.43
N ARG A 114 0.51 -11.14 7.41
CA ARG A 114 0.04 -12.08 6.37
C ARG A 114 1.11 -12.34 5.31
N TYR A 115 1.87 -11.30 4.96
CA TYR A 115 2.84 -11.37 3.88
C TYR A 115 4.29 -11.48 4.39
N GLY A 116 4.50 -11.49 5.70
CA GLY A 116 5.79 -11.75 6.35
C GLY A 116 6.57 -10.48 6.73
N GLY A 117 5.86 -9.37 6.91
CA GLY A 117 6.45 -8.12 7.38
C GLY A 117 6.96 -8.22 8.81
N LEU A 118 8.08 -7.55 9.07
CA LEU A 118 8.71 -7.50 10.37
C LEU A 118 7.75 -6.91 11.40
N ASP A 119 7.52 -7.61 12.52
CA ASP A 119 6.68 -7.14 13.62
C ASP A 119 7.57 -6.36 14.60
N LEU A 120 7.39 -5.04 14.66
CA LEU A 120 8.12 -4.16 15.59
C LEU A 120 7.43 -4.05 16.96
N GLY A 121 6.34 -4.78 17.21
CA GLY A 121 5.56 -4.69 18.46
C GLY A 121 4.68 -3.43 18.56
N CYS A 122 4.89 -2.44 17.70
CA CYS A 122 3.96 -1.38 17.39
C CYS A 122 3.19 -1.76 16.12
N GLY A 123 1.86 -1.72 16.16
CA GLY A 123 1.05 -1.99 14.98
C GLY A 123 1.37 -0.94 13.91
N VAL A 124 2.04 -1.34 12.84
CA VAL A 124 2.23 -0.46 11.68
C VAL A 124 1.61 -1.16 10.50
N LEU A 125 0.64 -0.50 9.86
CA LEU A 125 0.27 -0.76 8.47
C LEU A 125 -0.50 0.47 7.96
N LEU A 126 0.07 1.12 6.95
CA LEU A 126 -0.48 2.15 6.03
C LEU A 126 -1.23 3.35 6.61
#